data_AF-A0A972Z3C4-F1
#
_entry.id   AF-A0A972Z3C4-F1
#
_cell.length_a   1.000
_cell.length_b   1.000
_cell.length_c   1.000
_cell.angle_alpha   90.00
_cell.angle_beta   90.00
_cell.angle_gamma   90.00
#
_symmetry.space_group_name_H-M   'P 1'
#
loop_
_entity.id
_entity.type
_entity.pdbx_description
1 polymer ?
#
loop_
_entity_poly.entity_id
_entity_poly.type
_entity_poly.pdbx_seq_one_letter_code
_entity_poly.pdbx_strand_id
1 'polypeptide(L)'
;MTIDERDDAPPAIPEVTQEAIEARAFRVAVAAFVIAVAGGLSAAWGYWSDEDRVLGVGLGVALLGIGFGMVSWSKYLDLDENVVQQRERLRTTVEERDDFAEEIKLTKETVGRRKLLTVLFAGSLASLAVGFIGPIGSLGPKPQGERQRTGWGEGTRLVTSNGQPIPASSQIFDQLATVFPEGSIGVDDGQVVLLRVQPGLLTERTIERGAIEGWVAYSKICTHAGCSVGLFGIDDRKPDTLRQLVCPCHQSVFDPVDSARPIGGPAPRSLPQLALAIDDEGFLVSQSDFDRVVGPISWTEGET
;
A
#
# COMPACT_ATOMS: atom_id res chain seq x y z
N MET A 1 64.12 -45.72 -12.65
CA MET A 1 62.67 -45.75 -12.40
C MET A 1 62.04 -44.95 -13.52
N THR A 2 61.73 -45.64 -14.62
CA THR A 2 61.13 -45.07 -15.82
C THR A 2 59.63 -44.95 -15.59
N ILE A 3 59.09 -43.74 -15.75
CA ILE A 3 57.66 -43.47 -15.72
C ILE A 3 57.07 -43.99 -17.03
N ASP A 4 56.09 -44.88 -16.91
CA ASP A 4 55.26 -45.42 -17.99
C ASP A 4 54.32 -44.30 -18.46
N GLU A 5 54.65 -43.64 -19.58
CA GLU A 5 53.75 -42.73 -20.29
C GLU A 5 52.61 -43.55 -20.89
N ARG A 6 51.51 -43.69 -20.14
CA ARG A 6 50.26 -44.15 -20.71
C ARG A 6 49.74 -43.06 -21.65
N ASP A 7 49.55 -43.49 -22.89
CA ASP A 7 48.99 -42.76 -24.03
C ASP A 7 47.48 -42.50 -23.82
N ASP A 8 47.13 -41.73 -22.79
CA ASP A 8 45.75 -41.31 -22.53
C ASP A 8 45.46 -40.04 -23.36
N ALA A 9 45.43 -40.18 -24.69
CA ALA A 9 44.90 -39.13 -25.55
C ALA A 9 43.44 -38.84 -25.15
N PRO A 10 43.05 -37.58 -24.92
CA PRO A 10 41.66 -37.25 -24.58
C PRO A 10 40.73 -37.74 -25.70
N PRO A 11 39.56 -38.32 -25.38
CA PRO A 11 38.67 -38.86 -26.38
C PRO A 11 38.29 -37.76 -27.38
N ALA A 12 38.39 -38.07 -28.68
CA ALA A 12 38.04 -37.16 -29.75
C ALA A 12 36.59 -36.68 -29.55
N ILE A 13 36.42 -35.36 -29.42
CA ILE A 13 35.10 -34.75 -29.33
C ILE A 13 34.49 -34.84 -30.73
N PRO A 14 33.31 -35.47 -30.92
CA PRO A 14 32.70 -35.56 -32.23
C PRO A 14 32.40 -34.16 -32.76
N GLU A 15 32.93 -33.84 -33.94
CA GLU A 15 32.65 -32.59 -34.65
C GLU A 15 31.18 -32.60 -35.08
N VAL A 16 30.35 -31.75 -34.44
CA VAL A 16 28.95 -31.59 -34.83
C VAL A 16 28.92 -30.66 -36.04
N THR A 17 28.48 -31.16 -37.19
CA THR A 17 28.34 -30.36 -38.41
C THR A 17 27.26 -29.27 -38.23
N GLN A 18 27.48 -28.09 -38.81
CA GLN A 18 26.53 -26.97 -38.81
C GLN A 18 25.12 -27.40 -39.26
N GLU A 19 25.04 -28.22 -40.31
CA GLU A 19 23.79 -28.80 -40.83
C GLU A 19 23.01 -29.61 -39.78
N ALA A 20 23.72 -30.33 -38.90
CA ALA A 20 23.12 -31.08 -37.80
C ALA A 20 22.61 -30.17 -36.67
N ILE A 21 23.28 -29.03 -36.44
CA ILE A 21 22.86 -28.00 -35.48
C ILE A 21 21.58 -27.33 -35.98
N GLU A 22 21.55 -26.91 -37.25
CA GLU A 22 20.38 -26.31 -37.90
C GLU A 22 19.19 -27.26 -37.93
N ALA A 23 19.40 -28.52 -38.34
CA ALA A 23 18.33 -29.53 -38.36
C ALA A 23 17.77 -29.81 -36.95
N ARG A 24 18.59 -29.69 -35.89
CA ARG A 24 18.13 -29.80 -34.51
C ARG A 24 17.38 -28.55 -34.07
N ALA A 25 17.92 -27.36 -34.34
CA ALA A 25 17.30 -26.09 -34.02
C ALA A 25 15.94 -25.92 -34.71
N PHE A 26 15.84 -26.31 -35.97
CA PHE A 26 14.59 -26.33 -36.71
C PHE A 26 13.53 -27.20 -36.03
N ARG A 27 13.87 -28.44 -35.68
CA ARG A 27 12.95 -29.35 -34.97
C ARG A 27 12.53 -28.79 -33.60
N VAL A 28 13.45 -28.17 -32.87
CA VAL A 28 13.19 -27.56 -31.58
C VAL A 28 12.26 -26.34 -31.70
N ALA A 29 12.51 -25.47 -32.68
CA ALA A 29 11.66 -24.30 -32.94
C ALA A 29 10.25 -24.72 -33.36
N VAL A 30 10.13 -25.69 -34.27
CA VAL A 30 8.83 -26.26 -34.68
C VAL A 30 8.08 -26.85 -33.48
N ALA A 31 8.75 -27.66 -32.65
CA ALA A 31 8.12 -28.21 -31.45
C ALA A 31 7.65 -27.12 -30.48
N ALA A 32 8.46 -26.07 -30.27
CA ALA A 32 8.11 -24.96 -29.41
C ALA A 32 6.89 -24.17 -29.93
N PHE A 33 6.78 -23.94 -31.24
CA PHE A 33 5.62 -23.29 -31.83
C PHE A 33 4.38 -24.18 -31.81
N VAL A 34 4.51 -25.49 -31.98
CA VAL A 34 3.38 -26.43 -31.83
C VAL A 34 2.86 -26.42 -30.38
N ILE A 35 3.77 -26.46 -29.40
CA ILE A 35 3.42 -26.33 -27.98
C ILE A 35 2.76 -24.97 -27.72
N ALA A 36 3.24 -23.90 -28.35
CA ALA A 36 2.64 -22.59 -28.20
C ALA A 36 1.20 -22.53 -28.71
N VAL A 37 0.93 -23.12 -29.88
CA VAL A 37 -0.42 -23.23 -30.44
C VAL A 37 -1.32 -24.05 -29.52
N ALA A 38 -0.85 -25.18 -29.00
CA ALA A 38 -1.61 -25.98 -28.05
C ALA A 38 -1.90 -25.21 -26.74
N GLY A 39 -0.94 -24.44 -26.24
CA GLY A 39 -1.12 -23.54 -25.10
C GLY A 39 -2.17 -22.47 -25.38
N GLY A 40 -2.11 -21.82 -26.55
CA GLY A 40 -3.07 -20.78 -26.96
C GLY A 40 -4.49 -21.32 -27.12
N LEU A 41 -4.65 -22.50 -27.72
CA LEU A 41 -5.95 -23.18 -27.81
C LEU A 41 -6.48 -23.59 -26.42
N SER A 42 -5.60 -24.04 -25.52
CA SER A 42 -5.98 -24.35 -24.14
C SER A 42 -6.42 -23.10 -23.38
N ALA A 43 -5.73 -21.97 -23.59
CA ALA A 43 -6.08 -20.68 -22.98
C ALA A 43 -7.45 -20.19 -23.48
N ALA A 44 -7.68 -20.27 -24.79
CA ALA A 44 -8.98 -19.95 -25.38
C ALA A 44 -10.08 -20.83 -24.78
N TRP A 45 -9.87 -22.15 -24.71
CA TRP A 45 -10.84 -23.05 -24.10
C TRP A 45 -11.10 -22.71 -22.61
N GLY A 46 -10.05 -22.42 -21.83
CA GLY A 46 -10.18 -21.97 -20.43
C GLY A 46 -11.01 -20.70 -20.29
N TYR A 47 -10.86 -19.74 -21.21
CA TYR A 47 -11.70 -18.54 -21.26
C TYR A 47 -13.18 -18.86 -21.56
N TRP A 48 -13.45 -19.71 -22.56
CA TRP A 48 -14.83 -20.08 -22.92
C TRP A 48 -15.52 -21.00 -21.90
N SER A 49 -14.76 -21.67 -21.04
CA SER A 49 -15.25 -22.58 -20.00
C SER A 49 -15.26 -21.97 -18.60
N ASP A 50 -14.89 -20.69 -18.45
CA ASP A 50 -14.82 -19.96 -17.18
C ASP A 50 -13.85 -20.62 -16.15
N GLU A 51 -12.77 -21.22 -16.66
CA GLU A 51 -11.76 -21.94 -15.86
C GLU A 51 -10.42 -21.19 -15.86
N ASP A 52 -10.25 -20.27 -14.91
CA ASP A 52 -9.11 -19.35 -14.78
C ASP A 52 -7.74 -20.05 -14.75
N ARG A 53 -7.68 -21.25 -14.15
CA ARG A 53 -6.43 -22.02 -14.06
C ARG A 53 -5.96 -22.48 -15.44
N VAL A 54 -6.88 -22.91 -16.29
CA VAL A 54 -6.57 -23.39 -17.63
C VAL A 54 -6.25 -22.23 -18.56
N LEU A 55 -6.93 -21.10 -18.40
CA LEU A 55 -6.57 -19.84 -19.06
C LEU A 55 -5.12 -19.44 -18.73
N GLY A 56 -4.78 -19.36 -17.44
CA GLY A 56 -3.46 -18.92 -16.98
C GLY A 56 -2.32 -19.84 -17.42
N VAL A 57 -2.48 -21.16 -17.24
CA VAL A 57 -1.47 -22.14 -17.65
C VAL A 57 -1.34 -22.20 -19.17
N GLY A 58 -2.46 -22.18 -19.90
CA GLY A 58 -2.46 -22.17 -21.36
C GLY A 58 -1.73 -20.95 -21.93
N LEU A 59 -2.00 -19.75 -21.40
CA LEU A 59 -1.34 -18.52 -21.82
C LEU A 59 0.17 -18.55 -21.51
N GLY A 60 0.55 -19.06 -20.34
CA GLY A 60 1.95 -19.25 -19.96
C GLY A 60 2.70 -20.18 -20.93
N VAL A 61 2.12 -21.33 -21.27
CA VAL A 61 2.68 -22.28 -22.24
C VAL A 61 2.76 -21.68 -23.64
N ALA A 62 1.74 -20.91 -24.05
CA ALA A 62 1.71 -20.21 -25.33
C ALA A 62 2.89 -19.24 -25.47
N LEU A 63 3.02 -18.31 -24.53
CA LEU A 63 4.04 -17.27 -24.57
C LEU A 63 5.46 -17.84 -24.43
N LEU A 64 5.65 -18.84 -23.57
CA LEU A 64 6.93 -19.52 -23.41
C LEU A 64 7.33 -20.24 -24.71
N GLY A 65 6.40 -20.95 -25.34
CA GLY A 65 6.65 -21.63 -26.62
C GLY A 65 6.99 -20.66 -27.75
N ILE A 66 6.30 -19.52 -27.85
CA ILE A 66 6.62 -18.46 -28.83
C ILE A 66 8.02 -17.91 -28.57
N GLY A 67 8.31 -17.48 -27.34
CA GLY A 67 9.60 -16.89 -26.99
C GLY A 67 10.77 -17.85 -27.23
N PHE A 68 10.64 -19.09 -26.78
CA PHE A 68 11.67 -20.11 -26.97
C PHE A 68 11.85 -20.50 -28.45
N GLY A 69 10.75 -20.59 -29.21
CA GLY A 69 10.77 -20.84 -30.65
C GLY A 69 11.46 -19.71 -31.43
N MET A 70 11.14 -18.45 -31.13
CA MET A 70 11.77 -17.28 -31.76
C MET A 70 13.27 -17.19 -31.47
N VAL A 71 13.71 -17.45 -30.24
CA VAL A 71 15.15 -17.44 -29.90
C VAL A 71 15.87 -18.60 -30.58
N SER A 72 15.27 -19.79 -30.60
CA SER A 72 15.84 -20.96 -31.28
C SER A 72 16.00 -20.72 -32.78
N TRP A 73 15.01 -20.08 -33.41
CA TRP A 73 15.07 -19.66 -34.81
C TRP A 73 16.16 -18.60 -35.01
N SER A 74 16.11 -17.49 -34.28
CA SER A 74 17.02 -16.35 -34.46
C SER A 74 18.49 -16.69 -34.24
N LYS A 75 18.81 -17.61 -33.32
CA LYS A 75 20.19 -17.90 -32.93
C LYS A 75 20.86 -19.02 -33.73
N TYR A 76 20.08 -19.96 -34.26
CA TYR A 76 20.63 -21.23 -34.76
C TYR A 76 20.18 -21.62 -36.17
N LEU A 77 19.27 -20.86 -36.80
CA LEU A 77 18.95 -21.04 -38.22
C LEU A 77 19.53 -19.83 -38.97
N ASP A 78 20.73 -20.03 -39.52
CA ASP A 78 21.54 -19.17 -40.40
C ASP A 78 20.88 -17.82 -40.82
N LEU A 79 20.84 -16.87 -39.88
CA LEU A 79 20.30 -15.52 -40.05
C LEU A 79 21.34 -14.43 -39.69
N ASP A 80 22.56 -14.83 -39.35
CA ASP A 80 23.61 -13.91 -38.92
C ASP A 80 24.30 -13.23 -40.11
N GLU A 81 23.81 -12.03 -40.42
CA GLU A 81 24.56 -11.11 -41.28
C GLU A 81 25.48 -10.23 -40.41
N ASN A 82 26.79 -10.34 -40.61
CA ASN A 82 27.76 -9.48 -39.94
C ASN A 82 27.82 -8.11 -40.63
N VAL A 83 27.03 -7.16 -40.15
CA VAL A 83 27.01 -5.78 -40.66
C VAL A 83 27.91 -4.86 -39.81
N VAL A 84 28.82 -4.14 -40.46
CA VAL A 84 29.65 -3.11 -39.82
C VAL A 84 29.09 -1.72 -40.15
N GLN A 85 28.50 -1.05 -39.15
CA GLN A 85 28.09 0.36 -39.26
C GLN A 85 29.15 1.28 -38.66
N GLN A 86 29.66 2.23 -39.43
CA GLN A 86 30.50 3.29 -38.87
C GLN A 86 29.65 4.23 -38.00
N ARG A 87 30.06 4.43 -36.74
CA ARG A 87 29.42 5.39 -35.84
C ARG A 87 29.98 6.78 -36.10
N GLU A 88 29.15 7.66 -36.66
CA GLU A 88 29.48 9.07 -36.75
C GLU A 88 29.55 9.69 -35.35
N ARG A 89 30.45 10.66 -35.18
CA ARG A 89 30.49 11.44 -33.93
C ARG A 89 29.30 12.39 -33.94
N LEU A 90 28.46 12.32 -32.90
CA LEU A 90 27.40 13.29 -32.61
C LEU A 90 27.98 14.65 -32.18
N ARG A 91 28.79 15.28 -33.04
CA ARG A 91 29.30 16.64 -32.85
C ARG A 91 28.76 17.49 -33.99
N THR A 92 28.09 18.58 -33.63
CA THR A 92 27.80 19.63 -34.60
C THR A 92 29.10 20.31 -35.03
N THR A 93 29.22 20.60 -36.32
CA THR A 93 30.34 21.38 -36.86
C THR A 93 30.24 22.84 -36.39
N VAL A 94 31.30 23.62 -36.59
CA VAL A 94 31.26 25.07 -36.29
C VAL A 94 30.28 25.78 -37.23
N GLU A 95 30.30 25.41 -38.51
CA GLU A 95 29.38 25.91 -39.54
C GLU A 95 27.91 25.66 -39.18
N GLU A 96 27.54 24.44 -38.79
CA GLU A 96 26.17 24.12 -38.36
C GLU A 96 25.72 24.92 -37.13
N ARG A 97 26.64 25.25 -36.21
CA ARG A 97 26.33 26.08 -35.05
C ARG A 97 26.16 27.55 -35.42
N ASP A 98 26.98 28.04 -36.33
CA ASP A 98 26.96 29.42 -36.79
C ASP A 98 25.69 29.69 -37.62
N ASP A 99 25.34 28.76 -38.52
CA ASP A 99 24.10 28.81 -39.30
C ASP A 99 22.86 28.83 -38.39
N PHE A 100 22.82 27.94 -37.40
CA PHE A 100 21.74 27.92 -36.40
C PHE A 100 21.68 29.22 -35.58
N ALA A 101 22.83 29.78 -35.21
CA ALA A 101 22.89 31.05 -34.48
C ALA A 101 22.39 32.23 -35.33
N GLU A 102 22.67 32.23 -36.64
CA GLU A 102 22.14 33.21 -37.58
C GLU A 102 20.62 33.09 -37.72
N GLU A 103 20.09 31.86 -37.85
CA GLU A 103 18.66 31.61 -37.92
C GLU A 103 17.92 32.10 -36.65
N ILE A 104 18.49 31.87 -35.47
CA ILE A 104 17.96 32.39 -34.20
C ILE A 104 17.94 33.93 -34.21
N LYS A 105 19.02 34.58 -34.68
CA LYS A 105 19.10 36.05 -34.75
C LYS A 105 18.03 36.62 -35.68
N LEU A 106 17.91 36.07 -36.88
CA LEU A 106 16.89 36.46 -37.86
C LEU A 106 15.47 36.31 -37.30
N THR A 107 15.22 35.21 -36.59
CA THR A 107 13.94 34.95 -35.92
C THR A 107 13.67 35.99 -34.83
N LYS A 108 14.67 36.29 -33.98
CA LYS A 108 14.56 37.29 -32.91
C LYS A 108 14.29 38.69 -33.47
N GLU A 109 14.93 39.08 -34.57
CA GLU A 109 14.69 40.36 -35.23
C GLU A 109 13.28 40.41 -35.85
N THR A 110 12.86 39.35 -36.56
CA THR A 110 11.56 39.31 -37.23
C THR A 110 10.39 39.28 -36.24
N VAL A 111 10.47 38.41 -35.22
CA VAL A 111 9.44 38.28 -34.17
C VAL A 111 9.51 39.47 -33.20
N GLY A 112 10.70 39.92 -32.84
CA GLY A 112 10.92 41.02 -31.89
C GLY A 112 10.42 42.39 -32.37
N ARG A 113 10.30 42.60 -33.69
CA ARG A 113 9.67 43.79 -34.27
C ARG A 113 8.15 43.84 -34.04
N ARG A 114 7.50 42.71 -33.73
CA ARG A 114 6.06 42.57 -33.53
C ARG A 114 5.68 42.46 -32.05
N LYS A 115 6.24 43.36 -31.22
CA LYS A 115 6.10 43.34 -29.75
C LYS A 115 4.67 43.16 -29.26
N LEU A 116 3.70 43.88 -29.85
CA LEU A 116 2.30 43.77 -29.46
C LEU A 116 1.75 42.35 -29.67
N LEU A 117 2.00 41.74 -30.83
CA LEU A 117 1.54 40.37 -31.12
C LEU A 117 2.19 39.34 -30.19
N THR A 118 3.50 39.45 -29.94
CA THR A 118 4.22 38.53 -29.03
C THR A 118 3.71 38.65 -27.60
N VAL A 119 3.47 39.86 -27.11
CA VAL A 119 2.92 40.10 -25.77
C VAL A 119 1.50 39.56 -25.65
N LEU A 120 0.65 39.78 -26.65
CA LEU A 120 -0.72 39.23 -26.66
C LEU A 120 -0.72 37.70 -26.71
N PHE A 121 0.15 37.08 -27.51
CA PHE A 121 0.30 35.63 -27.57
C PHE A 121 0.80 35.03 -26.23
N ALA A 122 1.84 35.64 -25.63
CA ALA A 122 2.32 35.22 -24.32
C ALA A 122 1.23 35.40 -23.24
N GLY A 123 0.49 36.52 -23.30
CA GLY A 123 -0.65 36.79 -22.42
C GLY A 123 -1.78 35.78 -22.58
N SER A 124 -2.10 35.34 -23.80
CA SER A 124 -3.13 34.32 -24.03
C SER A 124 -2.71 32.93 -23.53
N LEU A 125 -1.43 32.57 -23.66
CA LEU A 125 -0.91 31.33 -23.07
C LEU A 125 -0.92 31.39 -21.54
N ALA A 126 -0.53 32.53 -20.96
CA ALA A 126 -0.56 32.73 -19.51
C ALA A 126 -1.99 32.69 -18.96
N SER A 127 -2.97 33.30 -19.63
CA SER A 127 -4.37 33.26 -19.20
C SER A 127 -4.95 31.85 -19.27
N LEU A 128 -4.59 31.08 -20.30
CA LEU A 128 -4.95 29.67 -20.42
C LEU A 128 -4.34 28.84 -19.28
N ALA A 129 -3.06 29.05 -18.96
CA ALA A 129 -2.39 28.37 -17.86
C ALA A 129 -3.06 28.66 -16.49
N VAL A 130 -3.46 29.91 -16.24
CA VAL A 130 -4.23 30.28 -15.04
C VAL A 130 -5.59 29.57 -15.02
N GLY A 131 -6.25 29.45 -16.19
CA GLY A 131 -7.48 28.67 -16.33
C GLY A 131 -7.33 27.20 -15.91
N PHE A 132 -6.17 26.58 -16.13
CA PHE A 132 -5.87 25.21 -15.71
C PHE A 132 -5.55 25.06 -14.21
N ILE A 133 -5.27 26.14 -13.48
CA ILE A 133 -5.07 26.10 -12.02
C ILE A 133 -6.42 26.03 -11.28
N GLY A 134 -7.48 26.63 -11.85
CA GLY A 134 -8.82 26.64 -11.25
C GLY A 134 -9.35 25.26 -10.82
N PRO A 135 -9.28 24.22 -11.66
CA PRO A 135 -9.69 22.85 -11.32
C PRO A 135 -8.96 22.20 -10.14
N ILE A 136 -7.80 22.73 -9.70
CA ILE A 136 -7.13 22.21 -8.49
C ILE A 136 -8.03 22.41 -7.26
N GLY A 137 -8.81 23.50 -7.23
CA GLY A 137 -9.77 23.76 -6.16
C GLY A 137 -10.99 22.81 -6.17
N SER A 138 -11.24 22.09 -7.27
CA SER A 138 -12.30 21.09 -7.36
C SER A 138 -11.85 19.68 -6.97
N LEU A 139 -10.59 19.48 -6.56
CA LEU A 139 -10.07 18.17 -6.15
C LEU A 139 -10.63 17.67 -4.80
N GLY A 140 -11.42 18.48 -4.10
CA GLY A 140 -12.15 18.03 -2.92
C GLY A 140 -12.53 19.16 -1.98
N PRO A 141 -13.38 18.87 -0.98
CA PRO A 141 -13.65 19.79 0.09
C PRO A 141 -12.36 20.08 0.87
N LYS A 142 -12.23 21.32 1.36
CA LYS A 142 -11.20 21.65 2.34
C LYS A 142 -11.54 20.91 3.65
N PRO A 143 -10.55 20.38 4.39
CA PRO A 143 -10.81 19.81 5.71
C PRO A 143 -11.33 20.91 6.65
N GLN A 144 -12.48 20.66 7.28
CA GLN A 144 -13.16 21.59 8.20
C GLN A 144 -13.14 21.12 9.66
N GLY A 145 -12.19 20.25 10.01
CA GLY A 145 -12.06 19.76 11.38
C GLY A 145 -13.01 18.60 11.67
N GLU A 146 -13.36 17.82 10.66
CA GLU A 146 -14.26 16.65 10.75
C GLU A 146 -13.76 15.62 11.77
N ARG A 147 -12.47 15.61 12.10
CA ARG A 147 -11.87 14.73 13.12
C ARG A 147 -11.97 15.25 14.56
N GLN A 148 -12.45 16.48 14.78
CA GLN A 148 -12.45 17.10 16.11
C GLN A 148 -13.59 16.62 17.00
N ARG A 149 -14.63 16.01 16.42
CA ARG A 149 -15.77 15.47 17.15
C ARG A 149 -16.15 14.13 16.57
N THR A 150 -16.57 13.22 17.44
CA THR A 150 -17.09 11.92 17.04
C THR A 150 -18.59 11.82 17.32
N GLY A 151 -19.17 10.63 17.12
CA GLY A 151 -20.53 10.34 17.56
C GLY A 151 -20.72 10.21 19.08
N TRP A 152 -19.64 10.33 19.87
CA TRP A 152 -19.71 10.26 21.34
C TRP A 152 -20.08 11.61 21.97
N GLY A 153 -20.92 11.57 23.00
CA GLY A 153 -21.31 12.72 23.80
C GLY A 153 -21.69 12.32 25.21
N GLU A 154 -22.14 13.28 26.01
CA GLU A 154 -22.65 13.01 27.36
C GLU A 154 -23.91 12.14 27.30
N GLY A 155 -23.93 11.05 28.06
CA GLY A 155 -25.06 10.12 28.16
C GLY A 155 -25.20 9.13 26.99
N THR A 156 -24.28 9.12 26.01
CA THR A 156 -24.37 8.18 24.88
C THR A 156 -24.08 6.75 25.34
N ARG A 157 -25.02 5.82 25.10
CA ARG A 157 -24.86 4.41 25.46
C ARG A 157 -23.79 3.72 24.62
N LEU A 158 -23.02 2.86 25.27
CA LEU A 158 -22.10 1.94 24.61
C LEU A 158 -22.91 0.73 24.11
N VAL A 159 -22.91 0.53 22.79
CA VAL A 159 -23.62 -0.60 22.16
C VAL A 159 -22.68 -1.51 21.37
N THR A 160 -23.01 -2.80 21.31
CA THR A 160 -22.34 -3.76 20.42
C THR A 160 -22.60 -3.42 18.94
N SER A 161 -21.90 -4.10 18.02
CA SER A 161 -22.15 -4.00 16.57
C SER A 161 -23.59 -4.33 16.16
N ASN A 162 -24.35 -5.04 17.01
CA ASN A 162 -25.75 -5.40 16.79
C ASN A 162 -26.72 -4.46 17.53
N GLY A 163 -26.23 -3.35 18.10
CA GLY A 163 -27.04 -2.36 18.81
C GLY A 163 -27.47 -2.76 20.22
N GLN A 164 -26.91 -3.83 20.80
CA GLN A 164 -27.22 -4.20 22.17
C GLN A 164 -26.41 -3.35 23.17
N PRO A 165 -27.05 -2.66 24.15
CA PRO A 165 -26.34 -1.88 25.15
C PRO A 165 -25.55 -2.75 26.13
N ILE A 166 -24.44 -2.25 26.65
CA ILE A 166 -23.57 -2.97 27.58
C ILE A 166 -23.99 -2.71 29.03
N PRO A 167 -24.48 -3.70 29.80
CA PRO A 167 -24.79 -3.51 31.21
C PRO A 167 -23.49 -3.42 32.03
N ALA A 168 -23.44 -2.53 33.03
CA ALA A 168 -22.27 -2.37 33.91
C ALA A 168 -21.99 -3.63 34.75
N SER A 169 -23.04 -4.41 35.03
CA SER A 169 -22.98 -5.71 35.71
C SER A 169 -22.43 -6.85 34.83
N SER A 170 -22.12 -6.57 33.55
CA SER A 170 -21.59 -7.57 32.63
C SER A 170 -20.32 -8.23 33.18
N GLN A 171 -20.30 -9.56 33.15
CA GLN A 171 -19.18 -10.39 33.60
C GLN A 171 -18.16 -10.64 32.47
N ILE A 172 -18.10 -9.76 31.47
CA ILE A 172 -17.05 -9.75 30.44
C ILE A 172 -15.76 -9.26 31.11
N PHE A 173 -15.21 -10.09 31.99
CA PHE A 173 -13.85 -9.93 32.49
C PHE A 173 -12.92 -10.35 31.37
N ASP A 174 -11.83 -9.61 31.21
CA ASP A 174 -10.68 -10.14 30.47
C ASP A 174 -10.92 -10.41 28.97
N GLN A 175 -12.02 -9.90 28.40
CA GLN A 175 -12.32 -9.98 26.97
C GLN A 175 -12.43 -8.57 26.39
N LEU A 176 -11.91 -8.44 25.17
CA LEU A 176 -12.06 -7.24 24.36
C LEU A 176 -13.42 -7.24 23.69
N ALA A 177 -14.21 -6.20 23.95
CA ALA A 177 -15.41 -5.89 23.17
C ALA A 177 -15.14 -4.69 22.27
N THR A 178 -15.63 -4.75 21.04
CA THR A 178 -15.72 -3.56 20.19
C THR A 178 -17.12 -2.98 20.32
N VAL A 179 -17.20 -1.72 20.73
CA VAL A 179 -18.45 -1.01 20.97
C VAL A 179 -18.49 0.29 20.18
N PHE A 180 -19.70 0.80 20.00
CA PHE A 180 -20.04 1.99 19.23
C PHE A 180 -20.95 2.91 20.05
N PRO A 181 -21.02 4.20 19.71
CA PRO A 181 -22.06 5.08 20.23
C PRO A 181 -23.43 4.65 19.71
N GLU A 182 -24.42 4.60 20.59
CA GLU A 182 -25.81 4.40 20.21
C GLU A 182 -26.23 5.42 19.13
N GLY A 183 -26.85 4.94 18.04
CA GLY A 183 -27.25 5.77 16.91
C GLY A 183 -26.15 6.08 15.89
N SER A 184 -24.91 5.61 16.09
CA SER A 184 -23.78 5.80 15.16
C SER A 184 -22.90 4.54 15.01
N ILE A 185 -23.55 3.39 14.94
CA ILE A 185 -22.90 2.08 14.69
C ILE A 185 -22.28 2.07 13.29
N GLY A 186 -21.04 1.61 13.18
CA GLY A 186 -20.33 1.48 11.90
C GLY A 186 -19.66 2.78 11.41
N VAL A 187 -19.77 3.89 12.14
CA VAL A 187 -18.96 5.09 11.88
C VAL A 187 -17.53 4.83 12.37
N ASP A 188 -16.55 5.05 11.49
CA ASP A 188 -15.16 4.62 11.70
C ASP A 188 -14.53 5.23 12.96
N ASP A 189 -14.73 6.53 13.21
CA ASP A 189 -14.13 7.28 14.32
C ASP A 189 -14.81 7.04 15.68
N GLY A 190 -15.98 6.40 15.70
CA GLY A 190 -16.73 6.06 16.91
C GLY A 190 -16.34 4.72 17.53
N GLN A 191 -15.49 3.92 16.88
CA GLN A 191 -15.13 2.59 17.36
C GLN A 191 -14.31 2.64 18.65
N VAL A 192 -14.75 1.90 19.67
CA VAL A 192 -14.10 1.81 20.97
C VAL A 192 -13.73 0.37 21.29
N VAL A 193 -12.52 0.19 21.83
CA VAL A 193 -12.09 -1.01 22.54
C VAL A 193 -12.51 -0.87 24.00
N LEU A 194 -13.50 -1.67 24.40
CA LEU A 194 -13.99 -1.77 25.77
C LEU A 194 -13.36 -2.99 26.44
N LEU A 195 -12.83 -2.78 27.65
CA LEU A 195 -12.21 -3.82 28.47
C LEU A 195 -12.67 -3.65 29.91
N ARG A 196 -12.74 -4.76 30.64
CA ARG A 196 -12.82 -4.75 32.10
C ARG A 196 -11.60 -5.45 32.69
N VAL A 197 -10.84 -4.73 33.50
CA VAL A 197 -9.70 -5.25 34.27
C VAL A 197 -10.01 -5.20 35.76
N GLN A 198 -9.17 -5.82 36.59
CA GLN A 198 -9.31 -5.65 38.04
C GLN A 198 -9.09 -4.18 38.42
N PRO A 199 -10.00 -3.55 39.19
CA PRO A 199 -9.91 -2.12 39.50
C PRO A 199 -8.58 -1.70 40.13
N GLY A 200 -7.98 -2.56 40.96
CA GLY A 200 -6.69 -2.30 41.62
C GLY A 200 -5.47 -2.30 40.69
N LEU A 201 -5.62 -2.69 39.43
CA LEU A 201 -4.54 -2.63 38.43
C LEU A 201 -4.48 -1.27 37.70
N LEU A 202 -5.57 -0.49 37.73
CA LEU A 202 -5.64 0.78 37.01
C LEU A 202 -4.76 1.83 37.68
N THR A 203 -4.01 2.58 36.87
CA THR A 203 -3.27 3.76 37.37
C THR A 203 -4.23 4.90 37.72
N GLU A 204 -3.82 5.76 38.66
CA GLU A 204 -4.58 6.96 39.05
C GLU A 204 -4.94 7.81 37.82
N ARG A 205 -3.97 8.01 36.92
CA ARG A 205 -4.16 8.70 35.64
C ARG A 205 -5.30 8.12 34.80
N THR A 206 -5.44 6.79 34.75
CA THR A 206 -6.49 6.12 33.98
C THR A 206 -7.86 6.32 34.63
N ILE A 207 -7.91 6.32 35.96
CA ILE A 207 -9.13 6.59 36.74
C ILE A 207 -9.57 8.04 36.56
N GLU A 208 -8.65 9.01 36.70
CA GLU A 208 -8.93 10.44 36.51
C GLU A 208 -9.44 10.77 35.10
N ARG A 209 -9.09 9.95 34.10
CA ARG A 209 -9.57 10.06 32.71
C ARG A 209 -10.92 9.36 32.47
N GLY A 210 -11.60 8.93 33.52
CA GLY A 210 -12.98 8.42 33.47
C GLY A 210 -13.09 6.90 33.34
N ALA A 211 -12.11 6.13 33.85
CA ALA A 211 -12.31 4.70 34.08
C ALA A 211 -13.15 4.46 35.34
N ILE A 212 -14.06 3.47 35.32
CA ILE A 212 -14.98 3.19 36.44
C ILE A 212 -15.05 1.70 36.71
N GLU A 213 -15.00 1.26 37.97
CA GLU A 213 -15.20 -0.15 38.37
C GLU A 213 -14.40 -1.20 37.54
N GLY A 214 -13.20 -0.82 37.08
CA GLY A 214 -12.34 -1.65 36.24
C GLY A 214 -12.64 -1.56 34.74
N TRP A 215 -13.70 -0.88 34.33
CA TRP A 215 -14.00 -0.57 32.93
C TRP A 215 -13.10 0.53 32.40
N VAL A 216 -12.49 0.25 31.26
CA VAL A 216 -11.72 1.21 30.46
C VAL A 216 -12.17 1.14 29.01
N ALA A 217 -12.26 2.31 28.37
CA ALA A 217 -12.69 2.47 27.00
C ALA A 217 -11.68 3.34 26.26
N TYR A 218 -11.11 2.80 25.18
CA TYR A 218 -10.14 3.50 24.35
C TYR A 218 -10.60 3.52 22.90
N SER A 219 -10.25 4.56 22.14
CA SER A 219 -10.48 4.54 20.70
C SER A 219 -9.80 3.32 20.08
N LYS A 220 -10.52 2.66 19.17
CA LYS A 220 -10.00 1.55 18.38
C LYS A 220 -9.02 2.03 17.31
N ILE A 221 -8.88 3.33 17.06
CA ILE A 221 -8.03 3.85 15.99
C ILE A 221 -6.61 4.12 16.50
N CYS A 222 -5.62 3.43 15.93
CA CYS A 222 -4.22 3.59 16.27
C CYS A 222 -3.72 5.01 15.95
N THR A 223 -3.01 5.61 16.90
CA THR A 223 -2.45 6.96 16.83
C THR A 223 -1.22 7.10 15.92
N HIS A 224 -0.74 5.99 15.35
CA HIS A 224 0.32 6.01 14.34
C HIS A 224 -0.23 6.38 12.96
N ALA A 225 -1.03 5.47 12.37
CA ALA A 225 -1.48 5.55 10.99
C ALA A 225 -2.94 5.13 10.78
N GLY A 226 -3.74 5.04 11.86
CA GLY A 226 -5.20 4.87 11.76
C GLY A 226 -5.69 3.43 11.69
N CYS A 227 -4.80 2.43 11.75
CA CYS A 227 -5.22 1.02 11.79
C CYS A 227 -6.04 0.69 13.05
N SER A 228 -6.93 -0.29 12.94
CA SER A 228 -7.73 -0.76 14.07
C SER A 228 -6.87 -1.53 15.09
N VAL A 229 -6.82 -1.03 16.31
CA VAL A 229 -6.30 -1.70 17.50
C VAL A 229 -7.32 -2.71 17.97
N GLY A 230 -6.88 -3.90 18.36
CA GLY A 230 -7.84 -4.91 18.77
C GLY A 230 -7.26 -6.29 18.99
N LEU A 231 -5.98 -6.48 18.68
CA LEU A 231 -5.28 -7.68 19.13
C LEU A 231 -4.95 -7.48 20.60
N PHE A 232 -5.84 -7.99 21.42
CA PHE A 232 -5.58 -8.17 22.83
C PHE A 232 -4.77 -9.46 22.96
N GLY A 233 -3.65 -9.42 23.69
CA GLY A 233 -2.87 -10.62 23.97
C GLY A 233 -3.75 -11.67 24.64
N ILE A 234 -4.25 -12.63 23.85
CA ILE A 234 -4.79 -13.89 24.37
C ILE A 234 -3.56 -14.70 24.70
N ASP A 235 -3.21 -14.71 25.98
CA ASP A 235 -2.10 -15.45 26.51
C ASP A 235 -2.60 -16.24 27.73
N ASP A 236 -2.08 -17.44 27.89
CA ASP A 236 -2.42 -18.42 28.93
C ASP A 236 -1.88 -17.99 30.31
N ARG A 237 -1.20 -16.84 30.37
CA ARG A 237 -0.69 -16.26 31.60
C ARG A 237 -1.85 -15.82 32.50
N LYS A 238 -1.59 -15.85 33.81
CA LYS A 238 -2.57 -15.56 34.86
C LYS A 238 -3.23 -14.18 34.64
N PRO A 239 -4.50 -13.99 35.08
CA PRO A 239 -5.25 -12.74 34.90
C PRO A 239 -4.63 -11.49 35.57
N ASP A 240 -3.54 -11.66 36.32
CA ASP A 240 -2.70 -10.62 36.92
C ASP A 240 -1.48 -10.22 36.05
N THR A 241 -1.33 -10.78 34.84
CA THR A 241 -0.23 -10.44 33.90
C THR A 241 -0.71 -9.54 32.75
N LEU A 242 0.20 -8.67 32.28
CA LEU A 242 -0.04 -7.59 31.31
C LEU A 242 -0.83 -8.04 30.07
N ARG A 243 -2.07 -7.59 30.00
CA ARG A 243 -2.87 -7.61 28.78
C ARG A 243 -2.53 -6.37 27.97
N GLN A 244 -1.93 -6.56 26.81
CA GLN A 244 -1.53 -5.45 25.93
C GLN A 244 -2.54 -5.28 24.81
N LEU A 245 -2.76 -4.04 24.41
CA LEU A 245 -3.47 -3.72 23.18
C LEU A 245 -2.48 -3.59 22.03
N VAL A 246 -2.64 -4.39 20.99
CA VAL A 246 -1.72 -4.44 19.85
C VAL A 246 -2.42 -3.99 18.58
N CYS A 247 -1.73 -3.10 17.86
CA CYS A 247 -2.05 -2.71 16.49
C CYS A 247 -1.36 -3.66 15.52
N PRO A 248 -2.10 -4.37 14.63
CA PRO A 248 -1.53 -5.40 13.77
C PRO A 248 -0.66 -4.84 12.63
N CYS A 249 -0.80 -3.57 12.27
CA CYS A 249 -0.13 -3.01 11.09
C CYS A 249 1.39 -2.85 11.27
N HIS A 250 1.81 -2.23 12.38
CA HIS A 250 3.22 -1.94 12.67
C HIS A 250 3.55 -2.24 14.13
N GLN A 251 2.77 -3.12 14.76
CA GLN A 251 3.04 -3.67 16.08
C GLN A 251 3.19 -2.60 17.17
N SER A 252 2.42 -1.51 17.08
CA SER A 252 2.29 -0.60 18.22
C SER A 252 1.57 -1.32 19.36
N VAL A 253 2.17 -1.25 20.54
CA VAL A 253 1.69 -1.94 21.75
C VAL A 253 1.32 -0.86 22.76
N PHE A 254 0.13 -0.96 23.34
CA PHE A 254 -0.41 -0.02 24.31
C PHE A 254 -0.75 -0.73 25.61
N ASP A 255 -0.48 -0.06 26.73
CA ASP A 255 -0.81 -0.53 28.08
C ASP A 255 -2.21 -0.05 28.50
N PRO A 256 -3.24 -0.93 28.52
CA PRO A 256 -4.60 -0.54 28.83
C PRO A 256 -4.83 -0.20 30.31
N VAL A 257 -3.89 -0.51 31.22
CA VAL A 257 -4.03 -0.10 32.63
C VAL A 257 -3.43 1.28 32.91
N ASP A 258 -2.56 1.75 32.02
CA ASP A 258 -1.90 3.05 32.06
C ASP A 258 -2.31 3.93 30.87
N SER A 259 -3.61 4.25 30.79
CA SER A 259 -4.19 5.20 29.84
C SER A 259 -3.80 4.91 28.38
N ALA A 260 -3.76 3.63 28.00
CA ALA A 260 -3.33 3.14 26.70
C ALA A 260 -2.00 3.75 26.24
N ARG A 261 -1.04 3.95 27.16
CA ARG A 261 0.28 4.50 26.82
C ARG A 261 1.03 3.54 25.90
N PRO A 262 1.67 4.02 24.81
CA PRO A 262 2.50 3.18 23.97
C PRO A 262 3.71 2.67 24.77
N ILE A 263 3.91 1.36 24.73
CA ILE A 263 5.02 0.63 25.35
C ILE A 263 5.88 -0.11 24.32
N GLY A 264 5.51 -0.04 23.03
CA GLY A 264 6.27 -0.59 21.92
C GLY A 264 5.73 -0.12 20.56
N GLY A 265 6.56 -0.26 19.52
CA GLY A 265 6.23 0.13 18.15
C GLY A 265 6.20 1.65 17.92
N PRO A 266 5.72 2.11 16.74
CA PRO A 266 5.89 3.51 16.28
C PRO A 266 4.80 4.49 16.72
N ALA A 267 3.77 4.08 17.48
CA ALA A 267 2.71 4.98 17.89
C ALA A 267 3.24 6.12 18.79
N PRO A 268 3.01 7.40 18.43
CA PRO A 268 3.66 8.51 19.10
C PRO A 268 2.96 8.93 20.41
N ARG A 269 1.72 8.49 20.64
CA ARG A 269 0.91 8.88 21.81
C ARG A 269 -0.09 7.82 22.23
N SER A 270 -0.60 7.95 23.46
CA SER A 270 -1.70 7.14 24.01
C SER A 270 -2.92 7.13 23.08
N LEU A 271 -3.64 6.01 23.06
CA LEU A 271 -4.98 5.99 22.48
C LEU A 271 -5.89 6.97 23.25
N PRO A 272 -6.75 7.72 22.55
CA PRO A 272 -7.78 8.54 23.19
C PRO A 272 -8.63 7.68 24.15
N GLN A 273 -8.86 8.17 25.36
CA GLN A 273 -9.69 7.50 26.36
C GLN A 273 -11.09 8.12 26.35
N LEU A 274 -12.12 7.27 26.45
CA LEU A 274 -13.51 7.67 26.59
C LEU A 274 -13.89 7.58 28.07
N ALA A 275 -14.34 8.69 28.65
CA ALA A 275 -14.79 8.72 30.04
C ALA A 275 -16.16 8.03 30.17
N LEU A 276 -16.27 7.12 31.13
CA LEU A 276 -17.44 6.26 31.32
C LEU A 276 -18.27 6.69 32.54
N ALA A 277 -19.58 6.46 32.48
CA ALA A 277 -20.52 6.50 33.59
C ALA A 277 -21.51 5.33 33.47
N ILE A 278 -22.36 5.18 34.47
CA ILE A 278 -23.47 4.23 34.49
C ILE A 278 -24.75 5.06 34.51
N ASP A 279 -25.68 4.77 33.60
CA ASP A 279 -26.99 5.41 33.61
C ASP A 279 -27.94 4.83 34.67
N ASP A 280 -29.10 5.45 34.84
CA ASP A 280 -30.10 5.02 35.84
C ASP A 280 -30.66 3.61 35.60
N GLU A 281 -30.50 3.08 34.37
CA GLU A 281 -30.92 1.73 33.97
C GLU A 281 -29.80 0.69 34.16
N GLY A 282 -28.59 1.11 34.55
CA GLY A 282 -27.45 0.23 34.81
C GLY A 282 -26.60 -0.10 33.58
N PHE A 283 -26.71 0.68 32.50
CA PHE A 283 -25.90 0.53 31.29
C PHE A 283 -24.70 1.49 31.29
N LEU A 284 -23.64 1.09 30.61
CA LEU A 284 -22.47 1.94 30.39
C LEU A 284 -22.81 3.06 29.39
N VAL A 285 -22.48 4.29 29.78
CA VAL A 285 -22.62 5.49 28.94
C VAL A 285 -21.31 6.29 28.94
N SER A 286 -21.10 7.13 27.93
CA SER A 286 -20.00 8.10 27.92
C SER A 286 -20.37 9.37 28.69
N GLN A 287 -19.40 10.00 29.36
CA GLN A 287 -19.57 11.31 30.00
C GLN A 287 -19.33 12.48 29.03
N SER A 288 -18.55 12.23 27.98
CA SER A 288 -18.16 13.22 26.97
C SER A 288 -17.66 12.52 25.71
N ASP A 289 -17.24 13.28 24.71
CA ASP A 289 -16.35 12.78 23.65
C ASP A 289 -14.98 12.38 24.24
N PHE A 290 -14.10 11.81 23.41
CA PHE A 290 -12.75 11.40 23.81
C PHE A 290 -11.92 12.54 24.40
N ASP A 291 -10.94 12.17 25.25
CA ASP A 291 -10.02 13.11 25.88
C ASP A 291 -9.06 13.84 24.91
N ARG A 292 -9.09 13.49 23.62
CA ARG A 292 -8.29 14.06 22.51
C ARG A 292 -8.81 13.58 21.15
N VAL A 293 -8.27 14.15 20.08
CA VAL A 293 -8.58 13.76 18.69
C VAL A 293 -8.27 12.28 18.43
N VAL A 294 -9.19 11.62 17.74
CA VAL A 294 -9.08 10.20 17.38
C VAL A 294 -8.13 9.99 16.20
N GLY A 295 -7.32 8.93 16.30
CA GLY A 295 -6.44 8.47 15.24
C GLY A 295 -5.08 9.17 15.17
N PRO A 296 -4.43 9.20 13.99
CA PRO A 296 -3.11 9.80 13.80
C PRO A 296 -3.10 11.28 14.16
N ILE A 297 -1.97 11.74 14.69
CA ILE A 297 -1.78 13.14 15.05
C ILE A 297 -2.04 14.06 13.85
N SER A 298 -2.85 15.09 14.04
CA SER A 298 -3.01 16.14 13.03
C SER A 298 -1.95 17.23 13.21
N TRP A 299 -1.66 17.96 12.13
CA TRP A 299 -0.74 19.11 12.16
C TRP A 299 -1.20 20.23 13.12
N THR A 300 -2.47 20.24 13.48
CA THR A 300 -3.10 21.23 14.39
C THR A 300 -3.23 20.73 15.83
N GLU A 301 -2.86 19.47 16.10
CA GLU A 301 -2.98 18.87 17.44
C GLU A 301 -1.83 19.38 18.32
N GLY A 302 -2.12 20.33 19.23
CA GLY A 302 -1.13 21.00 20.10
C GLY A 302 -1.17 22.53 20.07
N GLU A 303 -1.99 23.12 19.20
CA GLU A 303 -2.19 24.58 19.10
C GLU A 303 -3.33 25.10 20.01
N THR A 304 -3.91 24.23 20.85
CA THR A 304 -5.02 24.53 21.76
C THR A 304 -4.69 24.19 23.20
#